data_AF-A0A9P7GDA1-F1
#
_entry.id   AF-A0A9P7GDA1-F1
#
_cell.length_a   1.000
_cell.length_b   1.000
_cell.length_c   1.000
_cell.angle_alpha   90.00
_cell.angle_beta   90.00
_cell.angle_gamma   90.00
#
_symmetry.space_group_name_H-M   'P 1'
#
loop_
_entity.id
_entity.type
_entity.pdbx_description
1 polymer ?
#
loop_
_entity_poly.entity_id
_entity_poly.type
_entity_poly.pdbx_seq_one_letter_code
_entity_poly.pdbx_strand_id
1 'polypeptide(L)'
;MANSSGVPWLKPGFYGPVTATLDWCEANYQFSYYIAEMANSFSNLFTISLAVCGGLAAAGQSLPSRYVAGYAGIALVGIGSFAFHATLLFQAQLADELPMIYVGSMGLWLLFDDRPGFGTKTIRTKFLIVLLIAFDIVFTWS
;
A
#
# COMPACT_ATOMS: atom_id res chain seq x y z
N MET A 1 5.75 13.61 30.31
CA MET A 1 7.09 13.60 29.71
C MET A 1 7.89 12.49 30.38
N ALA A 2 7.89 11.28 29.81
CA ALA A 2 8.66 10.17 30.36
C ALA A 2 10.14 10.35 29.97
N ASN A 3 11.01 10.26 30.97
CA ASN A 3 12.45 10.48 30.87
C ASN A 3 13.08 9.31 30.09
N SER A 4 13.49 9.54 28.84
CA SER A 4 14.05 8.54 27.91
C SER A 4 15.52 8.18 28.14
N SER A 5 16.06 8.48 29.33
CA SER A 5 17.50 8.47 29.61
C SER A 5 18.15 7.08 29.82
N GLY A 6 17.48 5.97 29.47
CA GLY A 6 18.00 4.63 29.74
C GLY A 6 17.86 3.57 28.64
N VAL A 7 17.14 3.83 27.55
CA VAL A 7 16.89 2.82 26.50
C VAL A 7 17.35 3.38 25.15
N PRO A 8 18.41 2.81 24.52
CA PRO A 8 18.99 3.34 23.28
C PRO A 8 17.98 3.52 22.13
N TRP A 9 16.96 2.67 22.07
CA TRP A 9 15.93 2.62 21.02
C TRP A 9 14.73 3.56 21.27
N LEU A 10 14.74 4.30 22.38
CA LEU A 10 13.73 5.34 22.69
C LEU A 10 14.17 6.73 22.21
N LYS A 11 15.28 6.83 21.48
CA LYS A 11 15.72 8.09 20.88
C LYS A 11 14.84 8.41 19.66
N PRO A 12 14.33 9.66 19.54
CA PRO A 12 13.63 10.07 18.33
C PRO A 12 14.59 9.98 17.14
N GLY A 13 14.17 9.26 16.10
CA GLY A 13 14.91 9.22 14.84
C GLY A 13 14.63 10.43 13.97
N PHE A 14 15.05 10.37 12.71
CA PHE A 14 14.99 11.51 11.78
C PHE A 14 13.58 12.11 11.60
N TYR A 15 12.53 11.28 11.56
CA TYR A 15 11.16 11.75 11.31
C TYR A 15 10.42 12.24 12.56
N GLY A 16 11.08 12.27 13.72
CA GLY A 16 10.48 12.68 14.99
C GLY A 16 9.80 11.54 15.75
N PRO A 17 8.86 11.84 16.65
CA PRO A 17 8.16 10.83 17.43
C PRO A 17 7.19 10.02 16.57
N VAL A 18 6.99 8.75 16.95
CA VAL A 18 5.98 7.87 16.34
C VAL A 18 4.59 8.50 16.51
N THR A 19 3.87 8.65 15.40
CA THR A 19 2.47 9.13 15.40
C THR A 19 1.49 8.10 14.87
N ALA A 20 1.97 7.02 14.26
CA ALA A 20 1.18 5.87 13.88
C ALA A 20 0.42 5.26 15.08
N THR A 21 -0.72 4.63 14.80
CA THR A 21 -1.53 3.99 15.85
C THR A 21 -0.95 2.65 16.30
N LEU A 22 -0.03 2.09 15.51
CA LEU A 22 0.63 0.82 15.74
C LEU A 22 2.13 0.91 15.41
N ASP A 23 2.91 0.15 16.16
CA ASP A 23 4.37 0.01 16.08
C ASP A 23 4.67 -1.49 16.13
N TRP A 24 5.45 -2.01 15.19
CA TRP A 24 5.67 -3.45 15.09
C TRP A 24 6.82 -3.89 16.00
N CYS A 25 7.15 -5.19 15.96
CA CYS A 25 8.14 -5.76 16.87
C CYS A 25 9.60 -5.45 16.49
N GLU A 26 9.86 -4.88 15.32
CA GLU A 26 11.22 -4.50 14.92
C GLU A 26 11.68 -3.29 15.75
N ALA A 27 12.94 -3.32 16.23
CA ALA A 27 13.45 -2.23 17.05
C ALA A 27 13.67 -0.95 16.20
N ASN A 28 12.99 0.12 16.59
CA ASN A 28 13.04 1.41 15.90
C ASN A 28 14.44 2.03 15.87
N TYR A 29 14.83 2.46 14.68
CA TYR A 29 16.11 3.10 14.35
C TYR A 29 17.33 2.28 14.80
N GLN A 30 17.19 0.94 14.88
CA GLN A 30 18.24 0.05 15.36
C GLN A 30 19.50 0.09 14.48
N PHE A 31 19.30 0.17 13.16
CA PHE A 31 20.38 0.07 12.17
C PHE A 31 20.64 1.39 11.42
N SER A 32 19.75 2.38 11.53
CA SER A 32 19.86 3.66 10.84
C SER A 32 19.12 4.75 11.60
N TYR A 33 19.64 5.99 11.55
CA TYR A 33 18.93 7.17 12.05
C TYR A 33 17.78 7.62 11.12
N TYR A 34 17.80 7.18 9.85
CA TYR A 34 16.87 7.63 8.80
C TYR A 34 15.75 6.65 8.46
N ILE A 35 15.81 5.41 8.94
CA ILE A 35 14.80 4.38 8.66
C ILE A 35 14.48 3.71 9.98
N ALA A 36 13.21 3.78 10.41
CA ALA A 36 12.78 3.26 11.70
C ALA A 36 12.88 1.74 11.75
N GLU A 37 12.21 1.02 10.85
CA GLU A 37 12.19 -0.45 10.82
C GLU A 37 12.85 -0.94 9.53
N MET A 38 14.16 -1.19 9.56
CA MET A 38 14.96 -1.44 8.36
C MET A 38 14.51 -2.70 7.61
N ALA A 39 14.32 -3.82 8.32
CA ALA A 39 13.91 -5.07 7.68
C ALA A 39 12.49 -4.95 7.12
N ASN A 40 11.55 -4.40 7.89
CA ASN A 40 10.17 -4.17 7.45
C ASN A 40 10.11 -3.22 6.24
N SER A 41 10.83 -2.10 6.25
CA SER A 41 10.91 -1.20 5.10
C SER A 41 11.46 -1.91 3.86
N PHE A 42 12.66 -2.46 3.92
CA PHE A 42 13.32 -2.99 2.72
C PHE A 42 12.71 -4.27 2.17
N SER A 43 12.01 -5.06 3.00
CA SER A 43 11.24 -6.22 2.53
C SER A 43 10.22 -5.85 1.44
N ASN A 44 9.66 -4.64 1.50
CA ASN A 44 8.69 -4.14 0.52
C ASN A 44 9.26 -3.93 -0.89
N LEU A 45 10.59 -3.79 -1.04
CA LEU A 45 11.22 -3.69 -2.36
C LEU A 45 10.95 -4.93 -3.21
N PHE A 46 10.79 -6.09 -2.58
CA PHE A 46 10.42 -7.32 -3.29
C PHE A 46 9.03 -7.21 -3.91
N THR A 47 8.03 -6.78 -3.13
CA THR A 47 6.65 -6.57 -3.59
C THR A 47 6.61 -5.53 -4.72
N ILE A 48 7.29 -4.39 -4.54
CA ILE A 48 7.36 -3.34 -5.56
C ILE A 48 7.99 -3.89 -6.85
N SER A 49 9.10 -4.63 -6.75
CA SER A 49 9.80 -5.19 -7.90
C SER A 49 8.93 -6.18 -8.66
N LEU A 50 8.25 -7.09 -7.95
CA LEU A 50 7.31 -8.03 -8.57
C LEU A 50 6.15 -7.31 -9.26
N ALA A 51 5.61 -6.26 -8.63
CA ALA A 51 4.53 -5.47 -9.20
C ALA A 51 4.95 -4.75 -10.48
N VAL A 52 6.13 -4.14 -10.49
CA VAL A 52 6.68 -3.47 -11.68
C VAL A 52 6.94 -4.49 -12.80
N CYS A 53 7.61 -5.60 -12.50
CA CYS A 53 7.86 -6.67 -13.48
C CYS A 53 6.55 -7.22 -14.07
N GLY A 54 5.55 -7.48 -13.23
CA GLY A 54 4.23 -7.95 -13.64
C GLY A 54 3.48 -6.93 -14.49
N GLY A 55 3.51 -5.64 -14.11
CA GLY A 55 2.90 -4.55 -14.87
C GLY A 55 3.54 -4.37 -16.25
N LEU A 56 4.87 -4.41 -16.34
CA LEU A 56 5.60 -4.35 -17.60
C LEU A 56 5.30 -5.57 -18.49
N ALA A 57 5.25 -6.77 -17.92
CA ALA A 57 4.87 -7.96 -18.65
C ALA A 57 3.43 -7.89 -19.18
N ALA A 58 2.47 -7.45 -18.35
CA ALA A 58 1.08 -7.27 -18.75
C ALA A 58 0.94 -6.26 -19.89
N ALA A 59 1.65 -5.14 -19.81
CA ALA A 59 1.68 -4.14 -20.87
C ALA A 59 2.32 -4.68 -22.17
N GLY A 60 3.45 -5.37 -22.06
CA GLY A 60 4.16 -5.96 -23.21
C GLY A 60 3.35 -7.04 -23.93
N GLN A 61 2.51 -7.79 -23.20
CA GLN A 61 1.59 -8.79 -23.77
C GLN A 61 0.25 -8.18 -24.22
N SER A 62 0.11 -6.85 -24.22
CA SER A 62 -1.13 -6.14 -24.59
C SER A 62 -2.35 -6.64 -23.81
N LEU A 63 -2.15 -7.02 -22.54
CA LEU A 63 -3.26 -7.38 -21.67
C LEU A 63 -4.15 -6.15 -21.42
N PRO A 64 -5.44 -6.35 -21.11
CA PRO A 64 -6.33 -5.27 -20.73
C PRO A 64 -5.72 -4.36 -19.66
N SER A 65 -5.83 -3.04 -19.85
CA SER A 65 -5.18 -2.02 -19.00
C SER A 65 -5.52 -2.12 -17.51
N ARG A 66 -6.67 -2.71 -17.17
CA ARG A 66 -7.07 -3.02 -15.79
C ARG A 66 -6.09 -3.94 -15.05
N TYR A 67 -5.39 -4.84 -15.76
CA TYR A 67 -4.37 -5.68 -15.13
C TYR A 67 -3.11 -4.86 -14.82
N VAL A 68 -2.73 -3.96 -15.73
CA VAL A 68 -1.64 -3.00 -15.49
C VAL A 68 -1.98 -2.09 -14.30
N ALA A 69 -3.22 -1.60 -14.22
CA ALA A 69 -3.69 -0.82 -13.08
C ALA A 69 -3.67 -1.61 -11.77
N GLY A 70 -3.99 -2.92 -11.79
CA GLY A 70 -3.89 -3.78 -10.62
C GLY A 70 -2.44 -3.92 -10.14
N TYR A 71 -1.49 -4.13 -11.05
CA TYR A 71 -0.06 -4.15 -10.72
C TYR A 71 0.43 -2.79 -10.20
N ALA A 72 -0.02 -1.68 -10.78
CA ALA A 72 0.28 -0.35 -10.27
C ALA A 72 -0.26 -0.14 -8.84
N GLY A 73 -1.46 -0.67 -8.54
CA GLY A 73 -2.03 -0.68 -7.21
C GLY A 73 -1.19 -1.47 -6.20
N ILE A 74 -0.74 -2.69 -6.55
CA ILE A 74 0.15 -3.48 -5.67
C ILE A 74 1.50 -2.75 -5.45
N ALA A 75 2.04 -2.09 -6.48
CA ALA A 75 3.24 -1.27 -6.31
C ALA A 75 2.99 -0.10 -5.34
N LEU A 76 1.83 0.54 -5.41
CA LEU A 76 1.43 1.61 -4.49
C LEU A 76 1.34 1.12 -3.05
N VAL A 77 0.77 -0.07 -2.81
CA VAL A 77 0.77 -0.72 -1.49
C VAL A 77 2.20 -0.89 -0.97
N GLY A 78 3.10 -1.47 -1.76
CA GLY A 78 4.50 -1.67 -1.34
C GLY A 78 5.24 -0.36 -1.07
N ILE A 79 4.98 0.69 -1.84
CA ILE A 79 5.57 2.03 -1.62
C ILE A 79 5.02 2.65 -0.32
N GLY A 80 3.71 2.54 -0.09
CA GLY A 80 3.06 2.97 1.15
C GLY A 80 3.64 2.27 2.36
N SER A 81 3.72 0.94 2.32
CA SER A 81 4.31 0.12 3.38
C SER A 81 5.78 0.45 3.65
N PHE A 82 6.59 0.65 2.59
CA PHE A 82 7.97 1.13 2.75
C PHE A 82 8.00 2.46 3.50
N ALA A 83 7.19 3.43 3.09
CA ALA A 83 7.13 4.75 3.71
C ALA A 83 6.62 4.70 5.16
N PHE A 84 5.64 3.84 5.44
CA PHE A 84 5.13 3.62 6.79
C PHE A 84 6.22 3.08 7.71
N HIS A 85 6.83 1.94 7.37
CA HIS A 85 7.88 1.34 8.20
C HIS A 85 9.15 2.21 8.30
N ALA A 86 9.42 3.05 7.29
CA ALA A 86 10.57 3.95 7.35
C ALA A 86 10.37 5.13 8.30
N THR A 87 9.11 5.56 8.50
CA THR A 87 8.79 6.83 9.19
C THR A 87 7.98 6.68 10.47
N LEU A 88 7.14 5.65 10.58
CA LEU A 88 6.14 5.42 11.63
C LEU A 88 5.21 6.63 11.85
N LEU A 89 4.88 7.33 10.76
CA LEU A 89 3.95 8.45 10.76
C LEU A 89 2.54 7.99 10.43
N PHE A 90 1.54 8.58 11.08
CA PHE A 90 0.13 8.25 10.84
C PHE A 90 -0.29 8.44 9.38
N GLN A 91 0.19 9.49 8.72
CA GLN A 91 -0.11 9.75 7.31
C GLN A 91 0.50 8.68 6.39
N ALA A 92 1.68 8.16 6.74
CA ALA A 92 2.31 7.08 6.00
C ALA A 92 1.61 5.74 6.26
N GLN A 93 1.11 5.51 7.48
CA GLN A 93 0.24 4.38 7.80
C GLN A 93 -1.03 4.38 6.94
N LEU A 94 -1.69 5.52 6.77
CA LEU A 94 -2.83 5.64 5.86
C LEU A 94 -2.43 5.31 4.41
N ALA A 95 -1.23 5.70 4.00
CA ALA A 95 -0.70 5.39 2.67
C ALA A 95 -0.35 3.89 2.48
N ASP A 96 -0.18 3.13 3.56
CA ASP A 96 -0.02 1.67 3.53
C ASP A 96 -1.40 0.97 3.52
N GLU A 97 -2.23 1.27 4.53
CA GLU A 97 -3.46 0.52 4.78
C GLU A 97 -4.58 0.81 3.77
N LEU A 98 -4.78 2.07 3.35
CA LEU A 98 -5.88 2.42 2.45
C LEU A 98 -5.71 1.78 1.04
N PRO A 99 -4.53 1.84 0.40
CA PRO A 99 -4.32 1.15 -0.87
C PRO A 99 -4.54 -0.36 -0.81
N MET A 100 -4.29 -1.03 0.32
CA MET A 100 -4.59 -2.47 0.45
C MET A 100 -6.07 -2.76 0.24
N ILE A 101 -6.95 -1.90 0.76
CA ILE A 101 -8.39 -2.01 0.62
C ILE A 101 -8.82 -1.72 -0.81
N TYR A 102 -8.32 -0.64 -1.42
CA TYR A 102 -8.65 -0.26 -2.80
C TYR A 102 -8.20 -1.32 -3.81
N VAL A 103 -7.03 -1.93 -3.59
CA VAL A 103 -6.54 -3.00 -4.46
C VAL A 103 -7.32 -4.30 -4.23
N GLY A 104 -7.68 -4.61 -2.98
CA GLY A 104 -8.55 -5.74 -2.66
C GLY A 104 -9.94 -5.62 -3.32
N SER A 105 -10.57 -4.44 -3.22
CA SER A 105 -11.86 -4.16 -3.85
C SER A 105 -11.76 -4.19 -5.37
N MET A 106 -10.68 -3.68 -5.96
CA MET A 106 -10.37 -3.82 -7.39
C MET A 106 -10.23 -5.29 -7.80
N GLY A 107 -9.60 -6.12 -6.98
CA GLY A 107 -9.53 -7.57 -7.19
C GLY A 107 -10.92 -8.21 -7.27
N LEU A 108 -11.83 -7.83 -6.38
CA LEU A 108 -13.23 -8.27 -6.44
C LEU A 108 -13.92 -7.81 -7.72
N TRP A 109 -13.73 -6.55 -8.13
CA TRP A 109 -14.26 -6.07 -9.40
C TRP A 109 -13.75 -6.89 -10.60
N LEU A 110 -12.45 -7.19 -10.65
CA LEU A 110 -11.86 -8.02 -11.71
C LEU A 110 -12.45 -9.43 -11.75
N LEU A 111 -12.72 -10.03 -10.58
CA LEU A 111 -13.34 -11.35 -10.47
C LEU A 111 -14.82 -11.33 -10.88
N PHE A 112 -15.56 -10.27 -10.54
CA PHE A 112 -16.97 -10.13 -10.87
C PHE A 112 -17.23 -9.56 -12.26
N ASP A 113 -16.25 -8.99 -12.97
CA ASP A 113 -16.36 -8.56 -14.37
C ASP A 113 -15.88 -9.67 -15.33
N ASP A 114 -16.55 -10.83 -15.24
CA ASP A 114 -16.21 -12.11 -15.89
C ASP A 114 -16.70 -12.27 -17.34
N ARG A 115 -17.42 -11.28 -17.88
CA ARG A 115 -18.00 -11.38 -19.23
C ARG A 115 -16.91 -11.26 -20.31
N PRO A 116 -17.10 -11.93 -21.47
CA PRO A 116 -16.23 -11.72 -22.62
C PRO A 116 -16.22 -10.26 -23.05
N GLY A 117 -15.02 -9.73 -23.32
CA GLY A 117 -14.82 -8.33 -23.67
C GLY A 117 -14.36 -7.52 -22.47
N PHE A 118 -13.07 -7.20 -22.42
CA PHE A 118 -12.44 -6.48 -21.32
C PHE A 118 -12.61 -4.95 -21.40
N GLY A 119 -13.70 -4.50 -22.03
CA GLY A 119 -14.00 -3.09 -22.25
C GLY A 119 -14.85 -2.50 -21.13
N THR A 120 -14.64 -1.22 -20.83
CA THR A 120 -15.39 -0.47 -19.79
C THR A 120 -16.76 0.03 -20.26
N LYS A 121 -17.20 -0.37 -21.45
CA LYS A 121 -18.40 0.20 -22.08
C LYS A 121 -19.71 -0.46 -21.61
N THR A 122 -19.64 -1.68 -21.10
CA THR A 122 -20.82 -2.44 -20.68
C THR A 122 -21.44 -1.83 -19.42
N ILE A 123 -22.79 -1.80 -19.35
CA ILE A 123 -23.53 -1.25 -18.20
C ILE A 123 -23.16 -1.95 -16.89
N ARG A 124 -22.96 -3.27 -16.92
CA ARG A 124 -22.51 -4.07 -15.76
C ARG A 124 -21.15 -3.59 -15.26
N THR A 125 -20.16 -3.46 -16.13
CA THR A 125 -18.80 -3.02 -15.77
C THR A 125 -18.83 -1.63 -15.14
N LYS A 126 -19.60 -0.70 -15.72
CA LYS A 126 -19.79 0.64 -15.12
C LYS A 126 -20.46 0.58 -13.75
N PHE A 127 -21.50 -0.24 -13.60
CA PHE A 127 -22.18 -0.43 -12.32
C PHE A 127 -21.23 -0.98 -11.25
N LEU A 128 -20.43 -1.99 -11.57
CA LEU A 128 -19.45 -2.55 -10.64
C LEU A 128 -18.36 -1.54 -10.27
N ILE A 129 -17.88 -0.73 -11.21
CA ILE A 129 -16.92 0.34 -10.94
C ILE A 129 -17.53 1.39 -10.00
N VAL A 130 -18.77 1.81 -10.22
CA VAL A 130 -19.46 2.76 -9.33
C VAL A 130 -19.63 2.17 -7.93
N LEU A 131 -20.02 0.90 -7.82
CA LEU A 131 -20.17 0.22 -6.54
C LEU A 131 -18.83 0.15 -5.78
N LEU A 132 -17.75 -0.17 -6.48
CA LEU A 132 -16.38 -0.18 -5.93
C LEU A 132 -15.98 1.20 -5.41
N ILE A 133 -16.13 2.25 -6.23
CA ILE A 133 -15.77 3.62 -5.84
C ILE A 133 -16.61 4.07 -4.64
N ALA A 134 -17.91 3.76 -4.63
CA ALA A 134 -18.78 4.08 -3.51
C ALA A 134 -18.34 3.36 -2.22
N PHE A 135 -17.97 2.08 -2.32
CA PHE A 135 -17.43 1.31 -1.20
C PHE A 135 -16.13 1.92 -0.67
N ASP A 136 -15.17 2.22 -1.54
CA ASP A 136 -13.87 2.78 -1.13
C ASP A 136 -14.03 4.17 -0.47
N ILE A 137 -14.94 5.01 -0.98
CA ILE A 137 -15.25 6.32 -0.37
C ILE A 137 -15.86 6.15 1.02
N VAL A 138 -16.83 5.26 1.18
CA VAL A 138 -17.49 5.01 2.47
C VAL A 138 -16.49 4.43 3.48
N PHE A 139 -15.66 3.48 3.06
CA PHE A 139 -14.61 2.90 3.91
C PHE A 139 -13.58 3.94 4.35
N THR A 140 -13.18 4.84 3.45
CA THR A 140 -12.20 5.88 3.78
C THR A 140 -12.77 6.93 4.74
N TRP A 141 -14.10 7.11 4.75
CA TRP A 141 -14.78 8.08 5.60
C TRP A 141 -15.15 7.53 6.99
N SER A 142 -15.33 6.21 7.12
CA SER A 142 -15.70 5.55 8.38
C SER A 142 -14.55 5.49 9.38
#